data_AF-A0A3P7EKB0-F1
#
_entry.id   AF-A0A3P7EKB0-F1
#
_cell.length_a   1.000
_cell.length_b   1.000
_cell.length_c   1.000
_cell.angle_alpha   90.00
_cell.angle_beta   90.00
_cell.angle_gamma   90.00
#
_symmetry.space_group_name_H-M   'P 1'
#
loop_
_entity.id
_entity.type
_entity.pdbx_description
1 polymer ?
#
loop_
_entity_poly.entity_id
_entity_poly.type
_entity_poly.pdbx_seq_one_letter_code
_entity_poly.pdbx_strand_id
1 'polypeptide(L)'
;MSCPSWSIWEAWSTCSVSCGNGHRHRTRICYGSKNCTGDKEEHEVCIRNSCPQWTDWSSWTQCTETCECPSWISWSSWSTCSVTCGHGQENRSFANRLFMRWRLS
;
A
#
# COMPACT_ATOMS: atom_id res chain seq x y z
N MET A 1 18.32 -11.01 -59.46
CA MET A 1 18.35 -11.03 -57.97
C MET A 1 18.65 -9.62 -57.49
N SER A 2 17.85 -9.09 -56.56
CA SER A 2 18.10 -7.78 -55.95
C SER A 2 19.20 -7.88 -54.88
N CYS A 3 20.03 -6.84 -54.73
CA CYS A 3 21.05 -6.79 -53.70
C CYS A 3 20.42 -6.70 -52.30
N PRO A 4 21.03 -7.29 -51.26
CA PRO A 4 20.56 -7.14 -49.90
C PRO A 4 20.64 -5.66 -49.47
N SER A 5 19.53 -5.11 -48.98
CA SER A 5 19.44 -3.71 -48.52
C SER A 5 18.60 -3.63 -47.25
N TRP A 6 19.06 -2.85 -46.28
CA TRP A 6 18.28 -2.56 -45.08
C TRP A 6 17.14 -1.58 -45.37
N SER A 7 15.98 -1.80 -44.75
CA SER A 7 14.94 -0.78 -44.62
C SER A 7 15.43 0.38 -43.76
N ILE A 8 14.68 1.49 -43.76
CA ILE A 8 14.79 2.46 -42.67
C ILE A 8 14.48 1.76 -41.34
N TRP A 9 15.10 2.25 -40.27
CA TRP A 9 14.74 1.83 -38.93
C TRP A 9 13.30 2.22 -38.63
N GLU A 10 12.58 1.29 -38.00
CA GLU A 10 11.28 1.58 -37.40
C GLU A 10 11.46 2.54 -36.21
N ALA A 11 10.34 3.10 -35.75
CA ALA A 11 10.34 3.91 -34.54
C ALA A 11 10.82 3.09 -33.35
N TRP A 12 11.51 3.76 -32.42
CA TRP A 12 11.86 3.15 -31.13
C TRP A 12 10.60 2.69 -30.40
N SER A 13 10.70 1.53 -29.75
CA SER A 13 9.71 1.05 -28.79
C SER A 13 9.52 2.06 -27.66
N THR A 14 8.42 1.90 -26.94
CA THR A 14 8.29 2.57 -25.64
C THR A 14 9.42 2.11 -24.72
N CYS A 15 9.82 3.00 -23.81
CA CYS A 15 10.76 2.66 -22.75
C CYS A 15 10.14 1.58 -21.86
N SER A 16 10.93 0.56 -21.50
CA SER A 16 10.48 -0.57 -20.67
C SER A 16 9.99 -0.17 -19.27
N VAL A 17 10.35 1.04 -18.83
CA VAL A 17 9.96 1.61 -17.54
C VAL A 17 9.23 2.94 -17.72
N SER A 18 8.34 3.25 -16.78
CA SER A 18 7.69 4.56 -16.64
C SER A 18 8.53 5.57 -15.86
N CYS A 19 9.47 5.10 -15.04
CA CYS A 19 10.38 5.89 -14.22
C CYS A 19 11.74 5.19 -14.08
N GLY A 20 12.81 5.94 -13.79
CA GLY A 20 14.18 5.43 -13.68
C GLY A 20 14.81 5.08 -15.03
N ASN A 21 15.79 4.18 -15.01
CA ASN A 21 16.52 3.73 -16.21
C ASN A 21 15.88 2.44 -16.76
N GLY A 22 15.46 2.48 -18.01
CA GLY A 22 14.97 1.31 -18.74
C GLY A 22 15.67 1.13 -20.08
N HIS A 23 15.07 0.30 -20.92
CA HIS A 23 15.57 0.03 -22.27
C HIS A 23 14.47 0.24 -23.30
N ARG A 24 14.88 0.65 -24.50
CA ARG A 24 14.03 0.64 -25.69
C ARG A 24 14.80 0.03 -26.86
N HIS A 25 14.07 -0.52 -27.81
CA HIS A 25 14.63 -1.17 -28.99
C HIS A 25 14.00 -0.63 -30.27
N ARG A 26 14.68 -0.77 -31.40
CA ARG A 26 14.11 -0.54 -32.72
C ARG A 26 14.54 -1.63 -33.68
N THR A 27 13.73 -1.86 -34.70
CA THR A 27 13.90 -2.94 -35.66
C THR A 27 13.98 -2.41 -37.08
N ARG A 28 14.63 -3.17 -37.97
CA ARG A 28 14.68 -2.92 -39.41
C ARG A 28 14.60 -4.23 -40.17
N ILE A 29 14.11 -4.16 -41.40
CA ILE A 29 13.89 -5.30 -42.28
C ILE A 29 15.05 -5.39 -43.27
N CYS A 30 15.56 -6.60 -43.49
CA CYS A 30 16.50 -6.87 -44.58
C CYS A 30 15.71 -7.25 -45.84
N TYR A 31 15.79 -6.44 -46.89
CA TYR A 31 15.22 -6.76 -48.19
C TYR A 31 16.26 -7.48 -49.06
N GLY A 32 15.86 -8.58 -49.69
CA GLY A 32 16.69 -9.35 -50.61
C GLY A 32 16.81 -10.82 -50.23
N SER A 33 17.36 -11.64 -51.13
CA SER A 33 17.52 -13.08 -50.95
C SER A 33 18.81 -13.48 -50.22
N LYS A 34 19.66 -12.51 -49.88
CA LYS A 34 20.92 -12.70 -49.15
C LYS A 34 20.81 -12.05 -47.77
N ASN A 35 21.57 -12.56 -46.79
CA ASN A 35 21.66 -11.95 -45.47
C ASN A 35 22.27 -10.55 -45.56
N CYS A 36 21.61 -9.56 -44.99
CA CYS A 36 22.18 -8.22 -44.82
C CYS A 36 23.26 -8.24 -43.73
N THR A 37 24.34 -7.49 -43.92
CA THR A 37 25.40 -7.35 -42.92
C THR A 37 24.99 -6.36 -41.83
N GLY A 38 25.14 -6.76 -40.56
CA GLY A 38 24.77 -5.99 -39.36
C GLY A 38 23.49 -6.49 -38.69
N ASP A 39 23.09 -5.84 -37.61
CA ASP A 39 21.99 -6.30 -36.77
C ASP A 39 20.62 -5.84 -37.28
N LYS A 40 19.60 -6.70 -37.12
CA LYS A 40 18.20 -6.40 -37.43
C LYS A 40 17.50 -5.57 -36.34
N GLU A 41 18.11 -5.52 -35.16
CA GLU A 41 17.58 -4.94 -33.94
C GLU A 41 18.67 -4.17 -33.23
N GLU A 42 18.32 -3.03 -32.65
CA GLU A 42 19.20 -2.18 -31.88
C GLU A 42 18.54 -1.86 -30.54
N HIS A 43 19.33 -1.87 -29.45
CA HIS A 43 18.88 -1.58 -28.09
C HIS A 43 19.62 -0.37 -27.54
N GLU A 44 18.91 0.47 -26.80
CA GLU A 44 19.52 1.56 -26.05
C GLU A 44 18.85 1.79 -24.69
N VAL A 45 19.57 2.47 -23.80
CA VAL A 45 19.04 2.89 -22.50
C VAL A 45 18.15 4.11 -22.68
N CYS A 46 16.97 4.09 -22.07
CA CYS A 46 16.09 5.24 -21.96
C CYS A 46 16.01 5.69 -20.50
N ILE A 47 16.27 6.97 -20.28
CA ILE A 47 16.27 7.59 -18.94
C ILE A 47 14.93 8.31 -18.75
N ARG A 48 14.19 7.93 -17.72
CA ARG A 48 12.97 8.59 -17.24
C ARG A 48 13.24 9.34 -15.95
N ASN A 49 12.25 10.11 -15.50
CA ASN A 49 12.28 10.74 -14.18
C ASN A 49 12.45 9.68 -13.09
N SER A 50 13.08 10.06 -11.98
CA SER A 50 13.22 9.20 -10.80
C SER A 50 11.89 8.60 -10.38
N CYS A 51 11.91 7.32 -10.00
CA CYS A 51 10.72 6.64 -9.51
C CYS A 51 10.22 7.27 -8.20
N PRO A 52 8.90 7.41 -8.03
CA PRO A 52 8.35 7.81 -6.75
C PRO A 52 8.82 6.82 -5.67
N GLN A 53 9.24 7.36 -4.54
CA GLN A 53 9.68 6.59 -3.39
C GLN A 53 8.63 6.71 -2.29
N TRP A 54 8.42 5.62 -1.57
CA TRP A 54 7.62 5.67 -0.34
C TRP A 54 8.38 6.47 0.70
N THR A 55 7.70 7.43 1.33
CA THR A 55 8.20 8.06 2.54
C THR A 55 7.89 7.16 3.74
N ASP A 56 8.49 7.47 4.88
CA ASP A 56 8.06 6.88 6.14
C ASP A 56 6.56 7.10 6.37
N TRP A 57 5.93 6.14 7.04
CA TRP A 57 4.55 6.25 7.47
C TRP A 57 4.41 7.42 8.42
N SER A 58 3.35 8.22 8.26
CA SER A 58 3.00 9.23 9.25
C SER A 58 2.62 8.55 10.58
N SER A 59 2.73 9.28 11.68
CA SER A 59 2.22 8.81 12.97
C SER A 59 0.72 8.48 12.87
N TRP A 60 0.30 7.42 13.56
CA TRP A 60 -1.11 7.07 13.68
C TRP A 60 -1.91 8.23 14.26
N THR A 61 -3.03 8.56 13.63
CA THR A 61 -4.00 9.51 14.18
C THR A 61 -4.70 8.90 15.39
N GLN A 62 -5.19 9.75 16.29
CA GLN A 62 -6.10 9.30 17.35
C GLN A 62 -7.35 8.67 16.73
N CYS A 63 -7.91 7.65 17.38
CA CYS A 63 -9.17 7.05 16.95
C CYS A 63 -10.24 8.15 16.88
N THR A 64 -10.93 8.25 15.74
CA THR A 64 -12.06 9.17 15.57
C THR A 64 -13.30 8.71 16.34
N GLU A 65 -13.40 7.40 16.53
CA GLU A 65 -14.44 6.76 17.34
C GLU A 65 -13.90 6.60 18.76
N THR A 66 -14.21 7.57 19.62
CA THR A 66 -14.20 7.32 21.05
C THR A 66 -15.40 6.44 21.36
N CYS A 67 -15.16 5.16 21.70
CA CYS A 67 -16.18 4.34 22.36
C CYS A 67 -16.48 4.98 23.72
N GLU A 68 -17.38 5.96 23.73
CA GLU A 68 -17.85 6.57 24.96
C GLU A 68 -18.45 5.47 25.83
N CYS A 69 -17.97 5.37 27.07
CA CYS A 69 -18.63 4.53 28.05
C CYS A 69 -20.10 4.97 28.12
N PRO A 70 -21.06 4.06 27.94
CA PRO A 70 -22.45 4.45 27.89
C PRO A 70 -22.83 5.23 29.15
N SER A 71 -23.47 6.39 28.97
CA SER A 71 -23.82 7.32 30.06
C SER A 71 -24.69 6.72 31.17
N TRP A 72 -25.26 5.53 30.93
CA TRP A 72 -26.03 4.77 31.90
C TRP A 72 -25.18 3.97 32.90
N ILE A 73 -23.85 3.93 32.76
CA ILE A 73 -22.95 3.37 33.79
C ILE A 73 -22.84 4.40 34.92
N SER A 74 -23.86 4.42 35.78
CA SER A 74 -23.83 5.15 37.05
C SER A 74 -23.25 4.23 38.12
N TRP A 75 -22.02 4.53 38.53
CA TRP A 75 -21.37 3.87 39.65
C TRP A 75 -22.09 4.19 40.95
N SER A 76 -22.34 3.18 41.77
CA SER A 76 -22.76 3.40 43.15
C SER A 76 -21.65 4.08 43.94
N SER A 77 -22.02 4.65 45.09
CA SER A 77 -21.04 5.00 46.12
C SER A 77 -20.20 3.78 46.52
N TRP A 78 -18.98 4.04 46.97
CA TRP A 78 -18.11 3.02 47.57
C TRP A 78 -18.75 2.43 48.83
N SER A 79 -18.59 1.11 49.02
CA SER A 79 -18.93 0.47 50.28
C SER A 79 -18.01 0.97 51.39
N THR A 80 -18.43 0.79 52.64
CA THR A 80 -17.51 0.98 53.77
C THR A 80 -16.38 -0.04 53.69
N CYS A 81 -15.19 0.36 54.12
CA CYS A 81 -14.02 -0.49 54.19
C CYS A 81 -14.30 -1.76 55.02
N SER A 82 -13.80 -2.92 54.56
CA SER A 82 -14.01 -4.22 55.21
C SER A 82 -13.41 -4.33 56.63
N VAL A 83 -12.50 -3.42 57.00
CA VAL A 83 -11.89 -3.36 58.33
C VAL A 83 -11.79 -1.91 58.81
N THR A 84 -11.74 -1.73 60.12
CA THR A 84 -11.55 -0.43 60.78
C THR A 84 -10.07 -0.11 61.05
N CYS A 85 -9.16 -1.09 60.95
CA CYS A 85 -7.71 -0.90 61.04
C CYS A 85 -6.96 -1.93 60.16
N GLY A 86 -5.78 -1.54 59.65
CA GLY A 86 -5.01 -2.35 58.69
C GLY A 86 -5.39 -2.11 57.22
N HIS A 87 -5.01 -3.03 56.32
CA HIS A 87 -5.33 -2.95 54.89
C HIS A 87 -6.69 -3.61 54.59
N GLY A 88 -7.72 -2.80 54.38
CA GLY A 88 -9.05 -3.26 53.97
C GLY A 88 -9.34 -3.05 52.48
N GLN A 89 -10.45 -3.65 52.04
CA GLN A 89 -10.96 -3.49 50.68
C GLN A 89 -12.36 -2.88 50.73
N GLU A 90 -12.65 -1.97 49.79
CA GLU A 90 -13.98 -1.45 49.51
C GLU A 90 -14.36 -1.78 48.08
N ASN A 91 -15.65 -1.99 47.84
CA ASN A 91 -16.19 -2.32 46.53
C ASN A 91 -17.32 -1.34 46.17
N ARG A 92 -17.47 -1.05 44.88
CA ARG A 92 -18.67 -0.40 44.33
C ARG A 92 -19.13 -1.15 43.09
N SER A 93 -20.41 -1.01 42.76
CA SER A 93 -21.00 -1.66 41.59
C SER A 93 -21.58 -0.60 40.66
N PHE A 94 -21.60 -0.86 39.36
CA PHE A 94 -22.33 -0.03 38.40
C PHE A 94 -23.77 -0.52 38.27
N ALA A 95 -24.73 0.40 38.26
CA ALA A 95 -26.13 0.07 38.08
C ALA A 95 -26.40 -0.27 36.61
N ASN A 96 -26.41 -1.56 36.27
CA ASN A 96 -26.84 -2.01 34.95
C ASN A 96 -28.38 -2.02 34.90
N ARG A 97 -29.00 -1.03 34.23
CA ARG A 97 -30.46 -0.98 34.07
C ARG A 97 -30.99 -1.73 32.84
N LEU A 98 -30.14 -2.37 32.04
CA LEU A 98 -30.59 -3.16 30.90
C LEU A 98 -29.93 -4.54 30.85
N PHE A 99 -30.77 -5.56 31.01
CA PHE A 99 -30.47 -6.91 30.54
C PHE A 99 -30.05 -6.80 29.08
N MET A 100 -28.78 -7.11 28.78
CA MET A 100 -28.38 -7.46 27.42
C MET A 100 -29.15 -8.71 27.02
N ARG A 101 -30.30 -8.52 26.36
CA ARG A 101 -30.91 -9.57 25.54
C ARG A 101 -30.00 -9.75 24.33
N TRP A 102 -29.16 -10.77 24.40
CA TRP A 102 -28.53 -11.32 23.21
C TRP A 102 -29.66 -11.81 22.28
N ARG A 103 -29.83 -11.16 21.12
CA ARG A 103 -30.45 -11.81 19.97
C ARG A 103 -29.44 -12.86 19.51
N LEU A 104 -29.68 -14.12 19.85
CA LEU A 104 -29.21 -15.21 19.00
C LEU A 104 -30.02 -15.08 17.70
N SER A 105 -29.28 -14.91 16.60
CA SER A 105 -29.74 -14.99 15.21
C SER A 105 -30.50 -16.28 14.94
#